data_AF-A0A1F9NC34-F1
#
_entry.id   AF-A0A1F9NC34-F1
#
_cell.length_a   1.000
_cell.length_b   1.000
_cell.length_c   1.000
_cell.angle_alpha   90.00
_cell.angle_beta   90.00
_cell.angle_gamma   90.00
#
_symmetry.space_group_name_H-M   'P 1'
#
loop_
_entity.id
_entity.type
_entity.pdbx_description
1 polymer ?
#
loop_
_entity_poly.entity_id
_entity_poly.type
_entity_poly.pdbx_seq_one_letter_code
_entity_poly.pdbx_strand_id
1 'polypeptide(L)' 'MCTLKAVVHGGRVVVEEPVDYPDGTVVELAVVETGDEDLTEAQLARLDASLDASRKELEAGKGIPAEEVIRRLRAK' A
#
# COMPACT_ATOMS: atom_id res chain seq x y z
N MET A 1 1.01 -10.13 -9.02
CA MET A 1 0.32 -10.84 -7.93
C MET A 1 -1.04 -10.17 -7.80
N CYS A 2 -2.13 -10.90 -8.00
CA CYS A 2 -3.49 -10.36 -7.85
C CYS A 2 -4.02 -10.81 -6.50
N THR A 3 -4.33 -9.86 -5.62
CA THR A 3 -4.94 -10.13 -4.31
C THR A 3 -6.44 -9.85 -4.41
N LEU A 4 -7.24 -10.68 -3.74
CA LEU A 4 -8.68 -10.49 -3.62
C LEU A 4 -8.97 -9.89 -2.24
N LYS A 5 -9.82 -8.87 -2.19
CA LYS A 5 -10.28 -8.31 -0.92
C LYS A 5 -11.40 -9.20 -0.38
N ALA A 6 -11.22 -9.70 0.84
CA ALA A 6 -12.20 -10.54 1.51
C ALA A 6 -12.43 -10.06 2.94
N VAL A 7 -13.65 -10.25 3.45
CA VAL A 7 -14.06 -9.91 4.81
C VAL A 7 -14.48 -11.17 5.57
N VAL A 8 -14.26 -11.20 6.89
CA VAL A 8 -14.74 -12.30 7.73
C VAL A 8 -16.12 -11.94 8.29
N HIS A 9 -17.14 -12.70 7.90
CA HIS A 9 -18.50 -12.55 8.42
C HIS A 9 -18.99 -13.87 9.01
N GLY A 10 -19.34 -13.87 10.31
CA GLY A 10 -19.83 -15.06 11.01
C GLY A 10 -18.84 -16.24 11.00
N GLY A 11 -17.54 -15.96 11.03
CA GLY A 11 -16.48 -16.99 10.98
C GLY A 11 -16.22 -17.57 9.59
N ARG A 12 -16.74 -16.95 8.52
CA ARG A 12 -16.50 -17.34 7.13
C ARG A 12 -15.81 -16.23 6.37
N VAL A 13 -14.86 -16.57 5.52
CA VAL A 13 -14.22 -15.63 4.58
C VAL A 13 -15.17 -15.41 3.40
N VAL A 14 -15.50 -14.15 3.12
CA VAL A 14 -16.42 -13.74 2.06
C VAL A 14 -15.69 -12.76 1.14
N VAL A 15 -15.67 -13.06 -0.15
CA VAL A 15 -15.23 -12.10 -1.18
C VAL A 15 -16.49 -11.37 -1.66
N GLU A 16 -16.57 -10.05 -1.43
CA GLU A 16 -17.75 -9.26 -1.82
C GLU A 16 -17.79 -8.98 -3.33
N GLU A 17 -16.62 -8.93 -3.97
CA GLU A 17 -16.48 -8.67 -5.39
C GLU A 17 -16.68 -9.95 -6.22
N PRO A 18 -17.34 -9.87 -7.39
CA PRO A 18 -17.48 -11.02 -8.28
C PRO A 18 -16.10 -11.43 -8.81
N VAL A 19 -15.84 -12.74 -8.79
CA VAL A 19 -14.59 -13.31 -9.29
C VAL A 19 -14.84 -14.13 -10.55
N ASP A 20 -13.97 -13.97 -11.55
CA ASP A 20 -14.05 -14.70 -12.82
C ASP A 20 -13.03 -15.86 -12.81
N TYR A 21 -13.39 -16.93 -12.10
CA TYR A 21 -12.63 -18.17 -12.07
C TYR A 21 -13.51 -19.35 -12.49
N PRO A 22 -12.94 -20.38 -13.14
CA PRO A 22 -13.67 -21.60 -13.46
C PRO A 22 -14.26 -22.27 -12.21
N ASP A 23 -15.40 -22.93 -12.36
CA ASP A 23 -16.00 -23.73 -11.30
C ASP A 23 -15.01 -24.79 -10.77
N GLY A 24 -14.95 -24.91 -9.44
CA GLY A 24 -14.03 -25.84 -8.76
C GLY A 24 -12.60 -25.32 -8.58
N THR A 25 -12.32 -24.07 -8.93
CA THR A 25 -11.03 -23.43 -8.63
C THR A 25 -10.79 -23.40 -7.12
N VAL A 26 -9.67 -23.98 -6.68
CA VAL A 26 -9.20 -23.93 -5.28
C VAL A 26 -8.31 -22.69 -5.13
N VAL A 27 -8.62 -21.85 -4.14
CA VAL A 27 -7.86 -20.63 -3.84
C VAL A 27 -7.19 -20.80 -2.49
N GLU A 28 -5.88 -20.53 -2.44
CA GLU A 28 -5.15 -20.43 -1.18
C GLU A 28 -5.28 -19.02 -0.61
N LEU A 29 -5.63 -18.93 0.67
CA LEU A 29 -5.84 -17.66 1.36
C LEU A 29 -4.71 -17.43 2.35
N ALA A 30 -4.09 -16.26 2.27
CA ALA A 30 -3.17 -15.75 3.26
C ALA A 30 -3.70 -14.40 3.76
N VAL A 31 -3.60 -14.16 5.07
CA VAL A 31 -3.80 -12.81 5.61
C VAL A 31 -2.62 -11.99 5.13
N VAL A 32 -2.90 -10.98 4.31
CA VAL A 32 -1.90 -10.02 3.89
C VAL A 32 -1.89 -8.93 4.95
N GLU A 33 -0.82 -8.80 5.72
CA GLU A 33 -0.59 -7.59 6.52
C GLU A 33 -0.17 -6.48 5.56
N THR A 34 -1.13 -5.73 5.05
CA THR A 34 -0.82 -4.47 4.37
C THR A 34 -0.48 -3.46 5.45
N GLY A 35 0.75 -2.90 5.43
CA GLY A 35 1.21 -1.93 6.43
C GLY A 35 0.39 -0.64 6.53
N ASP A 36 -0.62 -0.49 5.68
CA ASP A 36 -1.62 0.58 5.68
C ASP A 36 -2.85 0.26 6.55
N GLU A 37 -3.01 -0.97 7.06
CA GLU A 37 -4.13 -1.41 7.91
C GLU A 37 -4.21 -0.64 9.23
N ASP A 38 -3.08 -0.09 9.68
CA ASP A 38 -2.98 0.74 10.87
C ASP A 38 -3.33 2.23 10.61
N LEU A 39 -3.57 2.61 9.34
CA LEU A 39 -3.93 3.97 8.96
C LEU A 39 -5.44 4.11 8.83
N THR A 40 -6.02 5.01 9.62
CA THR A 40 -7.38 5.49 9.38
C THR A 40 -7.47 6.19 8.01
N GLU A 41 -8.68 6.28 7.44
CA GLU A 41 -8.91 6.99 6.16
C GLU A 41 -8.33 8.42 6.16
N ALA A 42 -8.42 9.13 7.29
CA ALA A 42 -7.86 10.47 7.43
C ALA A 42 -6.32 10.46 7.42
N GLN A 43 -5.69 9.45 8.01
CA GLN A 43 -4.23 9.27 7.96
C GLN A 43 -3.76 8.90 6.55
N LEU A 44 -4.50 8.04 5.85
CA LEU A 44 -4.22 7.67 4.47
C LEU A 44 -4.31 8.89 3.55
N ALA A 45 -5.39 9.67 3.63
CA ALA A 45 -5.55 10.89 2.84
C ALA A 45 -4.43 11.92 3.11
N ARG A 46 -3.95 12.01 4.36
CA ARG A 46 -2.83 12.88 4.72
C ARG A 46 -1.51 12.36 4.14
N LEU A 47 -1.28 11.04 4.17
CA LEU A 47 -0.11 10.41 3.58
C LEU A 47 -0.06 10.68 2.07
N ASP A 48 -1.17 10.45 1.36
CA ASP A 48 -1.30 10.70 -0.07
C ASP A 48 -1.00 12.16 -0.42
N ALA A 49 -1.59 13.10 0.32
CA ALA A 49 -1.32 14.52 0.13
C ALA A 49 0.16 14.88 0.31
N SER A 50 0.84 14.23 1.27
CA SER A 50 2.28 14.43 1.51
C SER A 50 3.15 13.85 0.40
N LEU A 51 2.78 12.68 -0.14
CA LEU A 51 3.47 12.06 -1.28
C LEU A 51 3.32 12.90 -2.55
N ASP A 52 2.12 13.42 -2.81
CA ASP A 52 1.87 14.32 -3.94
C ASP A 52 2.64 15.63 -3.84
N ALA A 53 2.72 16.22 -2.64
CA ALA A 53 3.52 17.41 -2.40
C ALA A 53 5.01 17.12 -2.68
N SER A 54 5.53 16.00 -2.15
CA SER A 54 6.92 15.58 -2.36
C SER A 54 7.23 15.35 -3.84
N ARG A 55 6.31 14.74 -4.59
CA ARG A 55 6.43 14.54 -6.05
C ARG A 55 6.56 15.88 -6.78
N LYS A 56 5.71 16.85 -6.47
CA LYS A 56 5.77 18.20 -7.08
C LYS A 56 7.09 18.91 -6.77
N GLU A 57 7.63 18.72 -5.56
CA GLU A 57 8.93 19.29 -5.20
C GLU A 57 10.07 18.66 -5.98
N LEU A 58 10.04 17.34 -6.20
CA LEU A 58 11.01 16.64 -7.05
C LEU A 58 10.92 17.12 -8.50
N GLU A 59 9.71 17.23 -9.06
CA GLU A 59 9.48 17.77 -10.42
C GLU A 59 9.96 19.21 -10.56
N ALA A 60 9.83 20.02 -9.50
CA ALA A 60 10.37 21.38 -9.43
C ALA A 60 11.89 21.43 -9.20
N GLY A 61 12.59 20.30 -9.19
CA GLY A 61 14.04 20.22 -9.03
C GLY A 61 14.55 20.49 -7.62
N LYS A 62 13.69 20.40 -6.59
CA LYS A 62 14.06 20.63 -5.19
C LYS A 62 14.67 19.41 -4.50
N GLY A 63 14.78 18.28 -5.20
CA GLY A 63 15.43 17.06 -4.71
C GLY A 63 16.95 17.19 -4.60
N ILE A 64 17.56 16.28 -3.84
CA ILE A 64 19.01 16.10 -3.81
C ILE A 64 19.37 14.67 -4.24
N PRO A 65 20.56 14.43 -4.83
CA PRO A 65 21.00 13.10 -5.21
C PRO A 65 21.06 12.14 -4.00
N ALA A 66 20.76 10.87 -4.23
CA ALA A 66 20.75 9.85 -3.18
C ALA A 66 22.12 9.71 -2.49
N GLU A 67 23.21 9.86 -3.26
CA GLU A 67 24.58 9.81 -2.77
C GLU A 67 24.86 10.91 -1.74
N GLU A 68 24.27 12.10 -1.94
CA GLU A 68 24.39 13.22 -1.00
C GLU A 68 23.63 12.92 0.31
N VAL A 69 22.45 12.29 0.22
CA VAL A 69 21.70 11.84 1.40
C VAL A 69 22.51 10.81 2.19
N ILE A 70 23.04 9.78 1.54
CA ILE A 70 23.83 8.71 2.17
C ILE A 70 25.08 9.27 2.84
N ARG A 71 25.78 10.20 2.16
CA ARG A 71 26.96 10.88 2.72
C ARG A 71 26.62 11.63 4.00
N ARG A 72 25.52 12.39 4.03
CA ARG A 72 25.09 13.13 5.24
C ARG A 72 24.70 12.22 6.39
N LEU A 73 24.03 11.10 6.10
CA LEU A 73 23.62 10.14 7.13
C LEU A 73 24.81 9.42 7.76
N ARG A 74 25.86 9.11 6.99
CA ARG A 74 27.09 8.47 7.49
C ARG A 74 28.02 9.43 8.25
N ALA A 75 27.82 10.74 8.09
CA ALA A 75 28.57 11.77 8.79
C ALA A 75 27.96 12.14 10.16
N LYS A 76 26.83 11.50 10.53
CA LYS A 76 26.26 11.54 11.87
C LYS A 76 26.75 10.33 12.68
#